data_AF-A0A430HRZ9-F1
#
_entry.id   AF-A0A430HRZ9-F1
#
_cell.length_a   1.000
_cell.length_b   1.000
_cell.length_c   1.000
_cell.angle_alpha   90.00
_cell.angle_beta   90.00
_cell.angle_gamma   90.00
#
_symmetry.space_group_name_H-M   'P 1'
#
loop_
_entity.id
_entity.type
_entity.pdbx_description
1 polymer ?
#
loop_
_entity_poly.entity_id
_entity_poly.type
_entity_poly.pdbx_seq_one_letter_code
_entity_poly.pdbx_strand_id
1 'polypeptide(L)'
;MPISEDTVTFFNRTVTEYDADEPVALSDDVVYRLSREYDGEQTMPEMMEEFFGRIDKSKLDALIIGMWSDECDDSSAEAVETLLKHAGELQNLRALFIGDMTYEECEISWIVQSDLTPLLKAFPNLEEFKVRGANGLEFQPFTHAKLKKFTIESGGLPSSVAQAVAASSMPALTHLELWLGSEDYGFDGDLALYQDLVAKLRTPTLAYLGLRDSEIADELAVWLAAYDLVGCLNTLDLSLGTLGDVGAEALFNSQYVPKLNTLDLEHHYISEEWQDKLKTLKITVDLSDPQELEDEDDERYVAVGE
;
A
#
# COMPACT_ATOMS: atom_id res chain seq x y z
N MET A 1 2.49 -6.60 8.92
CA MET A 1 3.60 -7.33 8.24
C MET A 1 4.60 -6.29 7.75
N PRO A 2 5.75 -6.16 8.41
CA PRO A 2 6.81 -5.25 7.99
C PRO A 2 7.35 -5.65 6.61
N ILE A 3 7.97 -4.72 5.91
CA ILE A 3 8.52 -4.87 4.54
C ILE A 3 9.65 -5.94 4.46
N SER A 4 10.06 -6.50 5.61
CA SER A 4 11.11 -7.50 5.72
C SER A 4 10.75 -8.89 5.16
N GLU A 5 9.50 -9.14 4.76
CA GLU A 5 9.07 -10.44 4.24
C GLU A 5 8.60 -10.36 2.79
N ASP A 6 8.88 -11.41 2.02
CA ASP A 6 8.37 -11.57 0.67
C ASP A 6 6.85 -11.52 0.64
N THR A 7 6.28 -10.87 -0.37
CA THR A 7 4.84 -10.96 -0.63
C THR A 7 4.49 -12.39 -1.01
N VAL A 8 3.90 -13.14 -0.07
CA VAL A 8 3.51 -14.55 -0.30
C VAL A 8 2.17 -14.70 -1.03
N THR A 9 1.31 -13.68 -0.96
CA THR A 9 0.02 -13.68 -1.65
C THR A 9 -0.30 -12.33 -2.27
N PHE A 10 -0.79 -12.35 -3.51
CA PHE A 10 -1.29 -11.17 -4.20
C PHE A 10 -2.49 -11.56 -5.05
N PHE A 11 -3.51 -10.70 -5.11
CA PHE A 11 -4.74 -10.98 -5.85
C PHE A 11 -5.42 -12.32 -5.49
N ASN A 12 -5.35 -12.70 -4.20
CA ASN A 12 -5.84 -13.98 -3.64
C ASN A 12 -5.17 -15.24 -4.21
N ARG A 13 -3.93 -15.12 -4.67
CA ARG A 13 -3.14 -16.19 -5.27
C ARG A 13 -1.76 -16.24 -4.65
N THR A 14 -1.10 -17.38 -4.77
CA THR A 14 0.27 -17.57 -4.27
C THR A 14 1.23 -16.82 -5.18
N VAL A 15 2.15 -16.05 -4.62
CA VAL A 15 3.21 -15.42 -5.41
C VAL A 15 4.28 -16.46 -5.71
N THR A 16 4.80 -16.43 -6.93
CA THR A 16 5.87 -17.31 -7.40
C THR A 16 6.91 -16.46 -8.10
N GLU A 17 8.17 -16.57 -7.67
CA GLU A 17 9.27 -15.88 -8.34
C GLU A 17 9.46 -16.41 -9.76
N TYR A 18 9.74 -15.53 -10.70
CA TYR A 18 10.07 -15.90 -12.07
C TYR A 18 11.46 -16.50 -12.12
N ASP A 19 11.56 -17.71 -12.66
CA ASP A 19 12.81 -18.39 -12.95
C ASP A 19 12.88 -18.69 -14.46
N ALA A 20 13.97 -18.26 -15.10
CA ALA A 20 14.21 -18.47 -16.52
C ALA A 20 14.31 -19.97 -16.88
N ASP A 21 14.83 -20.78 -15.96
CA ASP A 21 15.07 -22.21 -16.16
C ASP A 21 13.81 -23.07 -15.94
N GLU A 22 12.80 -22.54 -15.23
CA GLU A 22 11.54 -23.25 -14.92
C GLU A 22 10.40 -22.90 -15.89
N PRO A 23 9.48 -23.82 -16.22
CA PRO A 23 8.39 -23.55 -17.14
C PRO A 23 7.38 -22.54 -16.57
N VAL A 24 6.96 -21.59 -17.39
CA VAL A 24 5.94 -20.60 -17.01
C VAL A 24 4.55 -21.11 -17.34
N ALA A 25 3.67 -21.16 -16.34
CA ALA A 25 2.28 -21.60 -16.48
C ALA A 25 1.33 -20.64 -15.75
N LEU A 26 0.62 -19.82 -16.52
CA LEU A 26 -0.44 -18.95 -15.97
C LEU A 26 -1.61 -19.80 -15.45
N SER A 27 -2.08 -19.51 -14.24
CA SER A 27 -3.23 -20.17 -13.63
C SER A 27 -3.94 -19.25 -12.64
N ASP A 28 -5.11 -19.68 -12.16
CA ASP A 28 -5.87 -18.97 -11.12
C ASP A 28 -5.30 -19.14 -9.71
N ASP A 29 -4.22 -19.90 -9.55
CA ASP A 29 -3.60 -20.21 -8.25
C ASP A 29 -2.31 -19.42 -7.99
N VAL A 30 -1.68 -18.88 -9.05
CA VAL A 30 -0.36 -18.21 -8.95
C VAL A 30 -0.36 -16.80 -9.56
N VAL A 31 0.54 -15.95 -9.04
CA VAL A 31 0.97 -14.70 -9.67
C VAL A 31 2.48 -14.71 -9.77
N TYR A 32 3.01 -14.35 -10.93
CA TYR A 32 4.45 -14.23 -11.11
C TYR A 32 4.95 -12.89 -10.57
N ARG A 33 6.01 -12.95 -9.76
CA ARG A 33 6.88 -11.83 -9.40
C ARG A 33 8.12 -11.89 -10.28
N LEU A 34 8.45 -10.77 -10.91
CA LEU A 34 9.66 -10.61 -11.70
C LEU A 34 10.58 -9.70 -10.91
N SER A 35 11.62 -10.26 -10.32
CA SER A 35 12.65 -9.53 -9.57
C SER A 35 14.02 -9.87 -10.13
N ARG A 36 14.87 -8.85 -10.31
CA ARG A 36 16.27 -9.07 -10.67
C ARG A 36 17.00 -9.73 -9.50
N GLU A 37 17.90 -10.65 -9.83
CA GLU A 37 18.88 -11.14 -8.87
C GLU A 37 20.02 -10.13 -8.72
N TYR A 38 20.57 -10.05 -7.51
CA TYR A 38 21.79 -9.29 -7.25
C TYR A 38 22.94 -9.71 -8.17
N ASP A 39 23.67 -8.73 -8.69
CA ASP A 39 24.76 -8.92 -9.67
C ASP A 39 24.32 -9.61 -10.98
N GLY A 40 23.01 -9.69 -11.24
CA GLY A 40 22.45 -10.24 -12.47
C GLY A 40 22.68 -9.32 -13.68
N GLU A 41 23.28 -9.85 -14.75
CA GLU A 41 23.55 -9.08 -15.99
C GLU A 41 22.28 -8.68 -16.76
N GLN A 42 21.16 -9.37 -16.52
CA GLN A 42 19.89 -9.11 -17.20
C GLN A 42 19.20 -7.88 -16.61
N THR A 43 18.81 -6.94 -17.46
CA THR A 43 18.01 -5.78 -17.07
C THR A 43 16.55 -6.14 -16.84
N MET A 44 15.82 -5.33 -16.07
CA MET A 44 14.39 -5.56 -15.82
C MET A 44 13.56 -5.63 -17.13
N PRO A 45 13.76 -4.72 -18.12
CA PRO A 45 13.09 -4.85 -19.41
C PRO A 45 13.40 -6.16 -20.15
N GLU A 46 14.65 -6.64 -20.12
CA GLU A 46 15.02 -7.91 -20.77
C GLU A 46 14.32 -9.10 -20.12
N MET A 47 14.26 -9.14 -18.78
CA MET A 47 13.54 -10.17 -18.03
C MET A 47 12.04 -10.16 -18.37
N MET A 48 11.42 -8.98 -18.41
CA MET A 48 10.01 -8.84 -18.77
C MET A 48 9.72 -9.30 -20.20
N GLU A 49 10.57 -8.92 -21.17
CA GLU A 49 10.43 -9.35 -22.57
C GLU A 49 10.58 -10.87 -22.71
N GLU A 50 11.50 -11.47 -21.96
CA GLU A 50 11.65 -12.92 -21.89
C GLU A 50 10.39 -13.59 -21.32
N PHE A 51 9.91 -13.15 -20.16
CA PHE A 51 8.68 -13.66 -19.55
C PHE A 51 7.49 -13.54 -20.50
N PHE A 52 7.29 -12.36 -21.11
CA PHE A 52 6.21 -12.12 -22.07
C PHE A 52 6.34 -12.96 -23.35
N GLY A 53 7.54 -13.37 -23.74
CA GLY A 53 7.79 -14.29 -24.84
C GLY A 53 7.42 -15.75 -24.54
N ARG A 54 7.32 -16.12 -23.25
CA ARG A 54 7.04 -17.49 -22.78
C ARG A 54 5.56 -17.75 -22.50
N ILE A 55 4.72 -16.72 -22.48
CA ILE A 55 3.30 -16.82 -22.14
C ILE A 55 2.37 -16.38 -23.28
N ASP A 56 1.11 -16.82 -23.18
CA ASP A 56 0.01 -16.17 -23.90
C ASP A 56 -0.37 -14.89 -23.14
N LYS A 57 0.18 -13.75 -23.55
CA LYS A 57 -0.01 -12.43 -22.91
C LYS A 57 -1.49 -12.07 -22.72
N SER A 58 -2.36 -12.56 -23.60
CA SER A 58 -3.81 -12.33 -23.49
C SER A 58 -4.43 -13.00 -22.26
N LYS A 59 -3.75 -13.97 -21.64
CA LYS A 59 -4.21 -14.66 -20.43
C LYS A 59 -3.58 -14.13 -19.15
N LEU A 60 -2.60 -13.23 -19.23
CA LEU A 60 -2.00 -12.63 -18.03
C LEU A 60 -3.01 -11.67 -17.39
N ASP A 61 -3.40 -11.96 -16.16
CA ASP A 61 -4.35 -11.15 -15.41
C ASP A 61 -3.80 -10.58 -14.09
N ALA A 62 -2.62 -11.01 -13.65
CA ALA A 62 -1.92 -10.47 -12.50
C ALA A 62 -0.41 -10.53 -12.71
N LEU A 63 0.31 -9.50 -12.25
CA LEU A 63 1.77 -9.43 -12.34
C LEU A 63 2.33 -8.61 -11.16
N ILE A 64 3.49 -9.00 -10.67
CA ILE A 64 4.27 -8.24 -9.69
C ILE A 64 5.64 -7.91 -10.31
N ILE A 65 6.08 -6.67 -10.15
CA ILE A 65 7.43 -6.23 -10.45
C ILE A 65 8.16 -6.00 -9.13
N GLY A 66 9.20 -6.80 -8.88
CA GLY A 66 10.09 -6.71 -7.72
C GLY A 66 11.27 -5.77 -7.97
N MET A 67 12.45 -6.13 -7.48
CA MET A 67 13.68 -5.36 -7.61
C MET A 67 14.07 -5.17 -9.08
N TRP A 68 14.28 -3.92 -9.52
CA TRP A 68 14.70 -3.59 -10.89
C TRP A 68 16.13 -3.07 -11.02
N SER A 69 16.77 -2.72 -9.91
CA SER A 69 18.16 -2.26 -9.85
C SER A 69 18.84 -2.71 -8.57
N ASP A 70 20.13 -3.02 -8.68
CA ASP A 70 20.96 -3.46 -7.55
C ASP A 70 21.35 -2.28 -6.64
N GLU A 71 21.45 -1.08 -7.21
CA GLU A 71 21.94 0.13 -6.53
C GLU A 71 20.80 1.01 -5.98
N CYS A 72 19.53 0.64 -6.16
CA CYS A 72 18.35 1.47 -5.82
C CYS A 72 18.31 2.88 -6.46
N ASP A 73 19.26 3.23 -7.34
CA ASP A 73 19.34 4.56 -7.97
C ASP A 73 18.45 4.68 -9.22
N ASP A 74 18.15 3.56 -9.89
CA ASP A 74 17.28 3.55 -11.07
C ASP A 74 15.80 3.60 -10.69
N SER A 75 15.03 4.36 -11.47
CA SER A 75 13.58 4.44 -11.30
C SER A 75 12.83 3.26 -11.93
N SER A 76 11.59 3.04 -11.50
CA SER A 76 10.64 2.12 -12.15
C SER A 76 10.31 2.42 -13.62
N ALA A 77 10.81 3.52 -14.21
CA ALA A 77 10.41 4.03 -15.52
C ALA A 77 10.58 2.99 -16.64
N GLU A 78 11.69 2.24 -16.68
CA GLU A 78 11.90 1.26 -17.76
C GLU A 78 10.93 0.07 -17.66
N ALA A 79 10.57 -0.35 -16.45
CA ALA A 79 9.54 -1.36 -16.23
C ALA A 79 8.15 -0.85 -16.66
N VAL A 80 7.84 0.41 -16.31
CA VAL A 80 6.60 1.09 -16.74
C VAL A 80 6.52 1.18 -18.26
N GLU A 81 7.58 1.62 -18.94
CA GLU A 81 7.65 1.72 -20.39
C GLU A 81 7.46 0.36 -21.07
N THR A 82 8.04 -0.70 -20.51
CA THR A 82 7.92 -2.07 -21.02
C THR A 82 6.48 -2.60 -20.87
N LEU A 83 5.81 -2.34 -19.74
CA LEU A 83 4.39 -2.66 -19.58
C LEU A 83 3.52 -1.94 -20.61
N LEU A 84 3.77 -0.63 -20.82
CA LEU A 84 3.01 0.19 -21.76
C LEU A 84 3.20 -0.27 -23.22
N LYS A 85 4.41 -0.71 -23.59
CA LYS A 85 4.71 -1.28 -24.91
C LYS A 85 3.84 -2.50 -25.21
N HIS A 86 3.51 -3.30 -24.20
CA HIS A 86 2.67 -4.51 -24.31
C HIS A 86 1.20 -4.31 -23.92
N ALA A 87 0.77 -3.08 -23.61
CA ALA A 87 -0.58 -2.81 -23.12
C ALA A 87 -1.68 -3.34 -24.06
N GLY A 88 -1.46 -3.31 -25.37
CA GLY A 88 -2.39 -3.84 -26.37
C GLY A 88 -2.55 -5.36 -26.35
N GLU A 89 -1.60 -6.10 -25.76
CA GLU A 89 -1.59 -7.56 -25.65
C GLU A 89 -2.03 -8.04 -24.25
N LEU A 90 -1.80 -7.23 -23.22
CA LEU A 90 -2.11 -7.49 -21.80
C LEU A 90 -3.53 -7.06 -21.40
N GLN A 91 -4.51 -7.28 -22.27
CA GLN A 91 -5.87 -6.71 -22.12
C GLN A 91 -6.65 -7.27 -20.92
N ASN A 92 -6.24 -8.43 -20.40
CA ASN A 92 -6.88 -9.08 -19.26
C ASN A 92 -6.17 -8.79 -17.92
N LEU A 93 -5.18 -7.90 -17.90
CA LEU A 93 -4.52 -7.49 -16.66
C LEU A 93 -5.52 -6.85 -15.69
N ARG A 94 -5.63 -7.44 -14.50
CA ARG A 94 -6.56 -7.09 -13.42
C ARG A 94 -5.84 -6.76 -12.11
N ALA A 95 -4.61 -7.23 -11.91
CA ALA A 95 -3.82 -6.89 -10.74
C ALA A 95 -2.38 -6.54 -11.12
N LEU A 96 -1.86 -5.47 -10.52
CA LEU A 96 -0.49 -5.04 -10.75
C LEU A 96 0.11 -4.51 -9.45
N PHE A 97 1.29 -5.00 -9.09
CA PHE A 97 2.09 -4.50 -7.98
C PHE A 97 3.45 -4.05 -8.52
N ILE A 98 3.80 -2.78 -8.34
CA ILE A 98 5.09 -2.20 -8.69
C ILE A 98 5.93 -1.96 -7.43
N GLY A 99 7.15 -2.50 -7.42
CA GLY A 99 8.13 -2.24 -6.38
C GLY A 99 8.04 -3.20 -5.20
N ASP A 100 7.64 -4.44 -5.41
CA ASP A 100 7.63 -5.47 -4.36
C ASP A 100 9.06 -5.85 -3.97
N MET A 101 9.72 -4.97 -3.23
CA MET A 101 11.09 -5.12 -2.73
C MET A 101 11.05 -5.27 -1.22
N THR A 102 11.79 -6.22 -0.70
CA THR A 102 12.01 -6.42 0.73
C THR A 102 13.03 -5.41 1.26
N TYR A 103 13.10 -5.26 2.59
CA TYR A 103 14.13 -4.43 3.24
C TYR A 103 15.56 -4.82 2.84
N GLU A 104 15.83 -6.12 2.67
CA GLU A 104 17.17 -6.58 2.25
C GLU A 104 17.49 -6.24 0.78
N GLU A 105 16.47 -6.14 -0.08
CA GLU A 105 16.62 -5.78 -1.49
C GLU A 105 16.82 -4.27 -1.67
N CYS A 106 15.91 -3.49 -1.07
CA CYS A 106 15.93 -2.04 -1.12
C CYS A 106 15.06 -1.47 0.00
N GLU A 107 15.65 -0.64 0.85
CA GLU A 107 14.92 0.17 1.83
C GLU A 107 13.79 0.96 1.14
N ILE A 108 12.60 1.02 1.74
CA ILE A 108 11.41 1.62 1.11
C ILE A 108 11.61 3.10 0.82
N SER A 109 12.37 3.80 1.65
CA SER A 109 12.77 5.20 1.45
C SER A 109 13.84 5.38 0.39
N TRP A 110 14.33 4.31 -0.24
CA TRP A 110 15.28 4.34 -1.34
C TRP A 110 14.66 3.89 -2.66
N ILE A 111 13.51 3.22 -2.64
CA ILE A 111 12.83 2.76 -3.86
C ILE A 111 12.39 3.95 -4.72
N VAL A 112 13.09 4.18 -5.83
CA VAL A 112 12.79 5.23 -6.80
C VAL A 112 11.69 4.77 -7.78
N GLN A 113 10.53 5.38 -7.68
CA GLN A 113 9.40 5.22 -8.59
C GLN A 113 9.46 6.21 -9.76
N SER A 114 8.41 6.20 -10.59
CA SER A 114 8.20 7.12 -11.71
C SER A 114 6.72 7.54 -11.78
N ASP A 115 6.30 8.23 -12.85
CA ASP A 115 4.87 8.46 -13.12
C ASP A 115 4.16 7.14 -13.44
N LEU A 116 3.28 6.70 -12.55
CA LEU A 116 2.51 5.46 -12.71
C LEU A 116 1.12 5.70 -13.31
N THR A 117 0.73 6.95 -13.55
CA THR A 117 -0.56 7.29 -14.18
C THR A 117 -0.78 6.61 -15.54
N PRO A 118 0.24 6.50 -16.43
CA PRO A 118 0.06 5.84 -17.72
C PRO A 118 -0.42 4.40 -17.59
N LEU A 119 0.02 3.66 -16.56
CA LEU A 119 -0.41 2.27 -16.32
C LEU A 119 -1.92 2.20 -16.05
N LEU A 120 -2.43 3.08 -15.19
CA LEU A 120 -3.87 3.15 -14.88
C LEU A 120 -4.72 3.51 -16.10
N LYS A 121 -4.17 4.27 -17.05
CA LYS A 121 -4.86 4.59 -18.32
C LYS A 121 -4.79 3.43 -19.32
N ALA A 122 -3.66 2.72 -19.36
CA ALA A 122 -3.41 1.64 -20.30
C ALA A 122 -4.14 0.34 -19.94
N PHE A 123 -4.38 0.11 -18.65
CA PHE A 123 -4.98 -1.12 -18.12
C PHE A 123 -6.35 -0.88 -17.46
N PRO A 124 -7.41 -0.55 -18.24
CA PRO A 124 -8.71 -0.15 -17.69
C PRO A 124 -9.46 -1.27 -16.94
N ASN A 125 -8.92 -2.49 -16.97
CA ASN A 125 -9.47 -3.66 -16.29
C ASN A 125 -8.84 -3.92 -14.91
N LEU A 126 -7.89 -3.11 -14.45
CA LEU A 126 -7.32 -3.24 -13.11
C LEU A 126 -8.39 -3.16 -12.02
N GLU A 127 -8.35 -4.16 -11.15
CA GLU A 127 -9.14 -4.31 -9.93
C GLU A 127 -8.26 -4.10 -8.69
N GLU A 128 -6.97 -4.40 -8.75
CA GLU A 128 -6.02 -4.23 -7.66
C GLU A 128 -4.74 -3.57 -8.19
N PHE A 129 -4.39 -2.41 -7.62
CA PHE A 129 -3.15 -1.72 -7.94
C PHE A 129 -2.42 -1.39 -6.65
N LYS A 130 -1.18 -1.86 -6.55
CA LYS A 130 -0.31 -1.66 -5.40
C LYS A 130 1.02 -1.05 -5.87
N VAL A 131 1.54 -0.13 -5.08
CA VAL A 131 2.89 0.41 -5.27
C VAL A 131 3.58 0.48 -3.91
N ARG A 132 4.88 0.19 -3.87
CA ARG A 132 5.74 0.31 -2.69
C ARG A 132 6.92 1.23 -3.00
N GLY A 133 7.20 2.16 -2.10
CA GLY A 133 8.14 3.25 -2.32
C GLY A 133 7.45 4.48 -2.91
N ALA A 134 7.86 5.67 -2.48
CA ALA A 134 7.27 6.94 -2.94
C ALA A 134 8.28 7.96 -3.48
N ASN A 135 9.59 7.66 -3.47
CA ASN A 135 10.58 8.56 -4.06
C ASN A 135 10.35 8.70 -5.55
N GLY A 136 10.12 9.92 -6.03
CA GLY A 136 9.83 10.15 -7.46
C GLY A 136 8.49 9.54 -7.93
N LEU A 137 7.65 9.04 -7.01
CA LEU A 137 6.31 8.55 -7.35
C LEU A 137 5.45 9.72 -7.80
N GLU A 138 4.90 9.62 -9.00
CA GLU A 138 3.99 10.63 -9.53
C GLU A 138 2.65 10.02 -9.94
N PHE A 139 1.58 10.74 -9.60
CA PHE A 139 0.28 10.56 -10.21
C PHE A 139 -0.24 11.90 -10.75
N GLN A 140 -0.89 11.84 -11.90
CA GLN A 140 -1.83 12.85 -12.37
C GLN A 140 -3.25 12.35 -12.09
N PRO A 141 -4.23 13.24 -11.84
CA PRO A 141 -5.60 12.84 -11.58
C PRO A 141 -6.15 11.89 -12.66
N PHE A 142 -6.77 10.79 -12.23
CA PHE A 142 -7.27 9.75 -13.12
C PHE A 142 -8.70 9.31 -12.76
N THR A 143 -9.31 8.54 -13.65
CA THR A 143 -10.59 7.85 -13.37
C THR A 143 -10.44 6.38 -13.73
N HIS A 144 -10.64 5.50 -12.76
CA HIS A 144 -10.50 4.05 -12.95
C HIS A 144 -11.76 3.32 -12.49
N ALA A 145 -12.60 2.94 -13.45
CA ALA A 145 -13.95 2.44 -13.16
C ALA A 145 -13.99 1.09 -12.41
N LYS A 146 -12.94 0.27 -12.56
CA LYS A 146 -12.90 -1.10 -12.03
C LYS A 146 -11.98 -1.29 -10.84
N LEU A 147 -11.25 -0.24 -10.42
CA LEU A 147 -10.27 -0.38 -9.35
C LEU A 147 -11.01 -0.55 -8.02
N LYS A 148 -10.74 -1.68 -7.35
CA LYS A 148 -11.35 -2.09 -6.08
C LYS A 148 -10.39 -1.97 -4.93
N LYS A 149 -9.09 -2.19 -5.16
CA LYS A 149 -8.04 -2.01 -4.17
C LYS A 149 -6.96 -1.10 -4.71
N PHE A 150 -6.63 -0.09 -3.92
CA PHE A 150 -5.57 0.85 -4.21
C PHE A 150 -4.71 0.99 -2.95
N THR A 151 -3.44 0.59 -3.07
CA THR A 151 -2.48 0.56 -1.97
C THR A 151 -1.22 1.31 -2.35
N ILE A 152 -0.78 2.22 -1.48
CA ILE A 152 0.54 2.85 -1.54
C ILE A 152 1.24 2.54 -0.22
N GLU A 153 2.34 1.80 -0.31
CA GLU A 153 3.28 1.60 0.80
C GLU A 153 4.41 2.62 0.64
N SER A 154 4.73 3.36 1.69
CA SER A 154 5.73 4.42 1.67
C SER A 154 6.24 4.66 3.09
N GLY A 155 7.55 4.92 3.24
CA GLY A 155 8.12 5.45 4.48
C GLY A 155 7.84 6.94 4.70
N GLY A 156 7.31 7.65 3.68
CA GLY A 156 6.94 9.07 3.72
C GLY A 156 6.17 9.48 2.47
N LEU A 157 4.83 9.52 2.54
CA LEU A 157 3.95 9.78 1.41
C LEU A 157 3.92 11.27 1.05
N PRO A 158 4.39 11.68 -0.15
CA PRO A 158 4.35 13.08 -0.54
C PRO A 158 2.92 13.59 -0.71
N SER A 159 2.65 14.80 -0.25
CA SER A 159 1.35 15.47 -0.33
C SER A 159 0.89 15.65 -1.78
N SER A 160 1.81 15.82 -2.73
CA SER A 160 1.50 15.90 -4.16
C SER A 160 0.84 14.62 -4.69
N VAL A 161 1.30 13.45 -4.23
CA VAL A 161 0.74 12.12 -4.53
C VAL A 161 -0.65 12.01 -3.93
N ALA A 162 -0.80 12.31 -2.64
CA ALA A 162 -2.09 12.31 -1.96
C ALA A 162 -3.11 13.28 -2.61
N GLN A 163 -2.69 14.47 -3.03
CA GLN A 163 -3.52 15.44 -3.74
C GLN A 163 -4.00 14.91 -5.10
N ALA A 164 -3.12 14.26 -5.87
CA ALA A 164 -3.49 13.66 -7.15
C ALA A 164 -4.49 12.51 -6.96
N VAL A 165 -4.28 11.67 -5.94
CA VAL A 165 -5.20 10.59 -5.55
C VAL A 165 -6.56 11.15 -5.09
N ALA A 166 -6.58 12.20 -4.28
CA ALA A 166 -7.80 12.90 -3.87
C ALA A 166 -8.55 13.50 -5.07
N ALA A 167 -7.84 13.96 -6.10
CA ALA A 167 -8.43 14.47 -7.34
C ALA A 167 -8.87 13.37 -8.32
N SER A 168 -8.63 12.10 -8.00
CA SER A 168 -8.97 10.94 -8.84
C SER A 168 -10.34 10.34 -8.49
N SER A 169 -10.84 9.46 -9.34
CA SER A 169 -12.13 8.77 -9.14
C SER A 169 -12.02 7.27 -9.32
N MET A 170 -12.40 6.52 -8.29
CA MET A 170 -12.40 5.06 -8.24
C MET A 170 -13.76 4.57 -7.73
N PRO A 171 -14.82 4.58 -8.56
CA PRO A 171 -16.19 4.34 -8.10
C PRO A 171 -16.44 2.92 -7.58
N ALA A 172 -15.56 1.96 -7.88
CA ALA A 172 -15.63 0.58 -7.42
C ALA A 172 -14.74 0.29 -6.19
N LEU A 173 -14.14 1.32 -5.58
CA LEU A 173 -13.17 1.17 -4.50
C LEU A 173 -13.82 0.46 -3.29
N THR A 174 -13.15 -0.58 -2.81
CA THR A 174 -13.50 -1.38 -1.63
C THR A 174 -12.42 -1.35 -0.57
N HIS A 175 -11.16 -1.10 -0.97
CA HIS A 175 -9.97 -1.08 -0.12
C HIS A 175 -9.11 0.11 -0.52
N LEU A 176 -8.91 1.04 0.42
CA LEU A 176 -7.93 2.11 0.32
C LEU A 176 -6.93 1.94 1.43
N GLU A 177 -5.65 1.83 1.09
CA GLU A 177 -4.56 1.71 2.05
C GLU A 177 -3.43 2.64 1.67
N LEU A 178 -3.08 3.55 2.58
CA LEU A 178 -2.00 4.50 2.42
C LEU A 178 -1.11 4.39 3.65
N TRP A 179 0.17 4.17 3.44
CA TRP A 179 1.19 4.28 4.46
C TRP A 179 1.72 5.70 4.37
N LEU A 180 1.53 6.47 5.44
CA LEU A 180 1.75 7.92 5.42
C LEU A 180 3.22 8.24 5.68
N GLY A 181 3.89 7.42 6.48
CA GLY A 181 5.27 7.58 6.87
C GLY A 181 5.54 8.76 7.82
N SER A 182 6.78 9.23 7.78
CA SER A 182 7.26 10.39 8.52
C SER A 182 7.94 11.45 7.65
N GLU A 183 8.12 12.65 8.20
CA GLU A 183 8.75 13.77 7.50
C GLU A 183 10.20 13.49 7.09
N ASP A 184 10.91 12.65 7.87
CA ASP A 184 12.29 12.24 7.60
C ASP A 184 12.44 11.49 6.26
N TYR A 185 11.37 10.85 5.79
CA TYR A 185 11.35 10.01 4.59
C TYR A 185 10.41 10.53 3.50
N GLY A 186 9.96 11.78 3.60
CA GLY A 186 9.27 12.49 2.52
C GLY A 186 7.80 12.82 2.75
N PHE A 187 7.22 12.49 3.91
CA PHE A 187 5.89 12.97 4.27
C PHE A 187 5.89 14.50 4.45
N ASP A 188 4.99 15.19 3.77
CA ASP A 188 4.78 16.64 3.93
C ASP A 188 3.28 17.00 3.96
N GLY A 189 2.44 16.02 4.35
CA GLY A 189 1.00 16.15 4.46
C GLY A 189 0.54 16.64 5.83
N ASP A 190 -0.76 16.93 5.94
CA ASP A 190 -1.41 17.27 7.22
C ASP A 190 -2.78 16.58 7.34
N LEU A 191 -3.40 16.67 8.53
CA LEU A 191 -4.73 16.12 8.77
C LEU A 191 -5.77 16.62 7.75
N ALA A 192 -5.70 17.88 7.33
CA ALA A 192 -6.68 18.47 6.43
C ALA A 192 -6.62 17.85 5.02
N LEU A 193 -5.42 17.51 4.55
CA LEU A 193 -5.22 16.80 3.30
C LEU A 193 -5.90 15.42 3.32
N TYR A 194 -5.68 14.63 4.39
CA TYR A 194 -6.25 13.29 4.49
C TYR A 194 -7.77 13.31 4.74
N GLN A 195 -8.27 14.33 5.44
CA GLN A 195 -9.70 14.60 5.53
C GLN A 195 -10.35 14.81 4.16
N ASP A 196 -9.73 15.65 3.31
CA ASP A 196 -10.21 15.92 1.95
C ASP A 196 -10.10 14.68 1.04
N LEU A 197 -8.98 13.96 1.11
CA LEU A 197 -8.74 12.73 0.34
C LEU A 197 -9.81 11.67 0.63
N VAL A 198 -10.01 11.33 1.90
CA VAL A 198 -10.99 10.31 2.29
C VAL A 198 -12.41 10.75 1.96
N ALA A 199 -12.74 12.04 2.12
CA ALA A 199 -14.05 12.57 1.75
C ALA A 199 -14.33 12.42 0.25
N LYS A 200 -13.32 12.62 -0.62
CA LYS A 200 -13.45 12.49 -2.09
C LYS A 200 -13.45 11.05 -2.57
N LEU A 201 -12.75 10.16 -1.87
CA LEU A 201 -12.66 8.73 -2.23
C LEU A 201 -13.69 7.84 -1.53
N ARG A 202 -14.52 8.39 -0.65
CA ARG A 202 -15.64 7.68 -0.03
C ARG A 202 -16.59 7.15 -1.11
N THR A 203 -16.75 5.82 -1.17
CA THR A 203 -17.73 5.13 -2.00
C THR A 203 -18.71 4.32 -1.15
N PRO A 204 -19.89 3.92 -1.68
CA PRO A 204 -20.79 3.00 -0.99
C PRO A 204 -20.22 1.59 -0.79
N THR A 205 -19.13 1.25 -1.50
CA THR A 205 -18.50 -0.07 -1.48
C THR A 205 -17.24 -0.12 -0.64
N LEU A 206 -16.74 1.03 -0.16
CA LEU A 206 -15.53 1.11 0.65
C LEU A 206 -15.76 0.36 1.97
N ALA A 207 -14.97 -0.69 2.17
CA ALA A 207 -15.07 -1.61 3.29
C ALA A 207 -13.80 -1.64 4.15
N TYR A 208 -12.67 -1.25 3.59
CA TYR A 208 -11.40 -1.11 4.30
C TYR A 208 -10.82 0.28 4.05
N LEU A 209 -10.41 0.94 5.14
CA LEU A 209 -9.61 2.15 5.11
C LEU A 209 -8.38 1.94 6.02
N GLY A 210 -7.20 2.00 5.42
CA GLY A 210 -5.92 2.03 6.12
C GLY A 210 -5.23 3.37 5.93
N LEU A 211 -5.02 4.09 7.03
CA LEU A 211 -4.10 5.24 7.10
C LEU A 211 -2.99 4.82 8.08
N ARG A 212 -2.10 3.99 7.55
CA ARG A 212 -1.12 3.23 8.32
C ARG A 212 0.18 4.02 8.44
N ASP A 213 1.04 3.54 9.33
CA ASP A 213 2.45 3.94 9.37
C ASP A 213 2.59 5.46 9.47
N SER A 214 1.81 6.11 10.33
CA SER A 214 1.67 7.57 10.33
C SER A 214 2.26 8.21 11.57
N GLU A 215 3.04 9.27 11.38
CA GLU A 215 3.52 10.12 12.47
C GLU A 215 2.42 10.97 13.13
N ILE A 216 1.31 11.23 12.41
CA ILE A 216 0.12 11.98 12.89
C ILE A 216 -1.04 11.05 13.31
N ALA A 217 -0.73 9.85 13.80
CA ALA A 217 -1.72 8.80 14.04
C ALA A 217 -2.80 9.20 15.07
N ASP A 218 -2.44 9.93 16.13
CA ASP A 218 -3.40 10.40 17.15
C ASP A 218 -4.41 11.40 16.55
N GLU A 219 -3.97 12.34 15.73
CA GLU A 219 -4.83 13.30 15.02
C GLU A 219 -5.82 12.60 14.07
N LEU A 220 -5.33 11.60 13.32
CA LEU A 220 -6.14 10.79 12.43
C LEU A 220 -7.19 10.00 13.22
N ALA A 221 -6.79 9.34 14.30
CA ALA A 221 -7.68 8.57 15.16
C ALA A 221 -8.79 9.44 15.77
N VAL A 222 -8.45 10.62 16.28
CA VAL A 222 -9.42 11.59 16.84
C VAL A 222 -10.44 12.01 15.80
N TRP A 223 -10.01 12.35 14.58
CA TRP A 223 -10.92 12.72 13.51
C TRP A 223 -11.80 11.54 13.08
N LEU A 224 -11.22 10.38 12.83
CA LEU A 224 -11.92 9.18 12.35
C LEU A 224 -12.94 8.67 13.38
N ALA A 225 -12.62 8.75 14.67
CA ALA A 225 -13.56 8.44 15.75
C ALA A 225 -14.89 9.23 15.65
N ALA A 226 -14.85 10.43 15.07
CA ALA A 226 -16.02 11.28 14.85
C ALA A 226 -16.59 11.20 13.43
N TYR A 227 -15.95 10.48 12.51
CA TYR A 227 -16.32 10.46 11.09
C TYR A 227 -17.28 9.30 10.76
N ASP A 228 -18.41 9.62 10.14
CA ASP A 228 -19.52 8.67 9.94
C ASP A 228 -19.18 7.51 9.01
N LEU A 229 -18.22 7.71 8.10
CA LEU A 229 -17.70 6.66 7.23
C LEU A 229 -17.20 5.44 8.00
N VAL A 230 -16.59 5.63 9.19
CA VAL A 230 -16.09 4.52 10.00
C VAL A 230 -17.19 3.51 10.32
N GLY A 231 -18.42 3.98 10.51
CA GLY A 231 -19.57 3.12 10.77
C GLY A 231 -20.07 2.33 9.56
N CYS A 232 -19.48 2.53 8.38
CA CYS A 232 -19.78 1.82 7.14
C CYS A 232 -18.65 0.87 6.71
N LEU A 233 -17.49 0.93 7.35
CA LEU A 233 -16.35 0.06 7.06
C LEU A 233 -16.52 -1.30 7.74
N ASN A 234 -15.88 -2.32 7.17
CA ASN A 234 -15.59 -3.58 7.85
C ASN A 234 -14.33 -3.45 8.71
N THR A 235 -13.30 -2.78 8.20
CA THR A 235 -12.01 -2.61 8.88
C THR A 235 -11.57 -1.15 8.82
N LEU A 236 -11.16 -0.64 9.98
CA LEU A 236 -10.35 0.57 10.09
C LEU A 236 -8.95 0.14 10.55
N ASP A 237 -7.93 0.55 9.82
CA ASP A 237 -6.54 0.21 10.09
C ASP A 237 -5.71 1.49 10.29
N LEU A 238 -5.17 1.62 11.50
CA LEU A 238 -4.27 2.70 11.93
C LEU A 238 -2.97 2.11 12.51
N SER A 239 -2.62 0.89 12.08
CA SER A 239 -1.42 0.17 12.50
C SER A 239 -0.13 0.87 12.02
N LEU A 240 1.00 0.45 12.58
CA LEU A 240 2.36 0.85 12.20
C LEU A 240 2.73 2.30 12.54
N GLY A 241 1.80 3.08 13.08
CA GLY A 241 2.00 4.50 13.38
C GLY A 241 2.39 4.81 14.83
N THR A 242 2.41 6.10 15.14
CA THR A 242 2.75 6.64 16.46
C THR A 242 1.55 6.72 17.42
N LEU A 243 0.53 5.89 17.20
CA LEU A 243 -0.76 5.96 17.89
C LEU A 243 -0.61 5.75 19.40
N GLY A 244 -1.16 6.65 20.21
CA GLY A 244 -1.11 6.56 21.66
C GLY A 244 -2.46 6.74 22.34
N ASP A 245 -2.40 7.10 23.62
CA ASP A 245 -3.59 7.17 24.48
C ASP A 245 -4.64 8.19 24.01
N VAL A 246 -4.22 9.27 23.35
CA VAL A 246 -5.13 10.30 22.83
C VAL A 246 -6.02 9.71 21.72
N GLY A 247 -5.42 9.05 20.74
CA GLY A 247 -6.14 8.35 19.67
C GLY A 247 -6.93 7.17 20.21
N ALA A 248 -6.36 6.37 21.11
CA ALA A 248 -7.04 5.24 21.74
C ALA A 248 -8.31 5.66 22.49
N GLU A 249 -8.24 6.74 23.27
CA GLU A 249 -9.39 7.31 23.98
C GLU A 249 -10.49 7.74 23.01
N ALA A 250 -10.12 8.43 21.93
CA ALA A 250 -11.08 8.87 20.93
C ALA A 250 -11.79 7.69 20.25
N LEU A 251 -11.03 6.68 19.81
CA LEU A 251 -11.55 5.47 19.18
C LEU A 251 -12.48 4.70 20.13
N PHE A 252 -12.10 4.53 21.40
CA PHE A 252 -12.92 3.86 22.41
C PHE A 252 -14.26 4.58 22.63
N ASN A 253 -14.26 5.91 22.64
CA ASN A 253 -15.47 6.71 22.86
C ASN A 253 -16.30 6.95 21.58
N SER A 254 -15.86 6.43 20.42
CA SER A 254 -16.57 6.57 19.15
C SER A 254 -17.89 5.81 19.14
N GLN A 255 -18.94 6.44 18.58
CA GLN A 255 -20.20 5.75 18.26
C GLN A 255 -20.14 4.91 16.98
N TYR A 256 -19.06 5.04 16.19
CA TYR A 256 -18.90 4.40 14.89
C TYR A 256 -18.01 3.16 14.97
N VAL A 257 -16.93 3.21 15.75
CA VAL A 257 -15.99 2.09 15.94
C VAL A 257 -16.68 0.77 16.32
N PRO A 258 -17.68 0.73 17.23
CA PRO A 258 -18.38 -0.52 17.56
C PRO A 258 -19.16 -1.17 16.41
N LYS A 259 -19.25 -0.53 15.23
CA LYS A 259 -19.89 -1.08 14.02
C LYS A 259 -18.90 -1.77 13.08
N LEU A 260 -17.60 -1.62 13.31
CA LEU A 260 -16.56 -2.32 12.57
C LEU A 260 -16.60 -3.82 12.87
N ASN A 261 -16.00 -4.62 11.99
CA ASN A 261 -15.63 -5.99 12.33
C ASN A 261 -14.23 -6.02 12.98
N THR A 262 -13.32 -5.20 12.44
CA THR A 262 -11.92 -5.12 12.89
C THR A 262 -11.50 -3.66 13.06
N LEU A 263 -10.84 -3.38 14.18
CA LEU A 263 -10.02 -2.20 14.41
C LEU A 263 -8.57 -2.67 14.53
N ASP A 264 -7.75 -2.35 13.54
CA ASP A 264 -6.34 -2.76 13.51
C ASP A 264 -5.46 -1.62 14.02
N LEU A 265 -4.73 -1.89 15.10
CA LEU A 265 -3.79 -1.00 15.76
C LEU A 265 -2.47 -1.74 16.02
N GLU A 266 -2.13 -2.79 15.24
CA GLU A 266 -0.81 -3.44 15.29
C GLU A 266 0.30 -2.37 15.30
N HIS A 267 1.34 -2.52 16.11
CA HIS A 267 2.41 -1.54 16.29
C HIS A 267 1.91 -0.16 16.73
N HIS A 268 1.92 0.04 18.06
CA HIS A 268 1.35 1.24 18.68
C HIS A 268 2.08 1.63 19.97
N TYR A 269 1.84 2.83 20.47
CA TYR A 269 2.34 3.35 21.77
C TYR A 269 1.21 3.56 22.79
N ILE A 270 0.11 2.81 22.66
CA ILE A 270 -1.04 2.85 23.57
C ILE A 270 -0.68 2.16 24.89
N SER A 271 -0.95 2.82 26.01
CA SER A 271 -0.71 2.27 27.35
C SER A 271 -1.56 1.04 27.65
N GLU A 272 -1.09 0.19 28.56
CA GLU A 272 -1.82 -1.01 28.99
C GLU A 272 -3.25 -0.70 29.44
N GLU A 273 -3.47 0.44 30.14
CA GLU A 273 -4.80 0.86 30.59
C GLU A 273 -5.78 1.02 29.42
N TRP A 274 -5.34 1.68 28.35
CA TRP A 274 -6.18 1.92 27.18
C TRP A 274 -6.33 0.69 26.30
N GLN A 275 -5.28 -0.12 26.17
CA GLN A 275 -5.38 -1.43 25.54
C GLN A 275 -6.45 -2.30 26.21
N ASP A 276 -6.47 -2.36 27.54
CA ASP A 276 -7.46 -3.12 28.31
C ASP A 276 -8.89 -2.61 28.07
N LYS A 277 -9.08 -1.28 27.98
CA LYS A 277 -10.37 -0.69 27.61
C LYS A 277 -10.79 -1.07 26.20
N LEU A 278 -9.90 -0.93 25.21
CA LEU A 278 -10.17 -1.26 23.81
C LEU A 278 -10.56 -2.75 23.64
N LYS A 279 -9.89 -3.66 24.35
CA LYS A 279 -10.22 -5.10 24.37
C LYS A 279 -11.64 -5.41 24.87
N THR A 280 -12.32 -4.46 25.53
CA THR A 280 -13.72 -4.66 25.97
C THR A 280 -14.74 -4.49 24.85
N LEU A 281 -14.37 -3.83 23.74
CA LEU A 281 -15.21 -3.63 22.56
C LEU A 281 -15.68 -4.97 21.99
N LYS A 282 -16.86 -4.99 21.36
CA LYS A 282 -17.46 -6.20 20.78
C LYS A 282 -17.12 -6.40 19.31
N ILE A 283 -15.87 -6.09 18.96
CA ILE A 283 -15.26 -6.20 17.64
C ILE A 283 -13.89 -6.88 17.81
N THR A 284 -13.26 -7.28 16.70
CA THR A 284 -11.85 -7.65 16.74
C THR A 284 -11.03 -6.38 16.88
N VAL A 285 -10.17 -6.31 17.90
CA VAL A 285 -9.19 -5.23 18.04
C VAL A 285 -7.81 -5.86 18.00
N ASP A 286 -7.01 -5.51 17.01
CA ASP A 286 -5.60 -5.89 16.99
C ASP A 286 -4.80 -4.84 17.77
N LEU A 287 -4.04 -5.33 18.75
CA LEU A 287 -3.16 -4.55 19.65
C LEU A 287 -1.84 -5.30 19.80
N SER A 288 -1.45 -6.03 18.75
CA SER A 288 -0.17 -6.72 18.71
C SER A 288 0.98 -5.72 18.52
N ASP A 289 2.19 -6.14 18.91
CA ASP A 289 3.41 -5.33 18.81
C ASP A 289 3.37 -3.97 19.57
N PRO A 290 3.05 -3.94 20.88
CA PRO A 290 3.12 -2.69 21.64
C PRO A 290 4.56 -2.19 21.74
N GLN A 291 4.74 -0.89 21.46
CA GLN A 291 6.01 -0.18 21.60
C GLN A 291 6.07 0.59 22.92
N GLU A 292 7.27 0.72 23.47
CA GLU A 292 7.56 1.51 24.67
C GLU A 292 8.67 2.52 24.32
N LEU A 293 8.60 3.72 24.90
CA LEU A 293 9.70 4.67 24.86
C LEU A 293 10.76 4.24 25.89
N GLU A 294 12.03 4.20 25.50
CA GLU A 294 13.10 3.79 26.41
C GLU A 294 13.41 4.89 27.43
N ASP A 295 13.35 6.17 27.01
CA ASP A 295 13.55 7.36 27.82
C ASP A 295 12.39 8.38 27.72
N GLU A 296 12.21 9.23 28.75
CA GLU A 296 11.16 10.28 28.76
C GLU A 296 11.32 11.34 27.65
N ASP A 297 12.54 11.45 27.09
CA ASP A 297 12.89 12.39 26.03
C ASP A 297 12.77 11.76 24.62
N ASP A 298 12.46 10.45 24.51
CA ASP A 298 12.31 9.77 23.23
C ASP A 298 10.98 10.15 22.55
N GLU A 299 11.02 10.21 21.22
CA GLU A 299 9.83 10.43 20.40
C GLU A 299 9.27 9.09 19.90
N ARG A 300 7.99 9.07 19.54
CA ARG A 300 7.38 7.89 18.93
C ARG A 300 7.77 7.84 17.46
N TYR A 301 8.16 6.67 16.99
CA TYR A 301 8.51 6.45 15.59
C TYR A 301 7.50 5.52 14.90
N VAL A 302 7.35 5.71 13.59
CA VAL A 302 6.60 4.80 12.73
C VAL A 302 7.37 3.48 12.56
N ALA A 303 6.66 2.39 12.26
CA ALA A 303 7.26 1.06 12.13
C ALA A 303 8.14 0.94 10.89
N VAL A 304 7.82 1.71 9.85
CA VAL A 304 8.44 1.63 8.54
C VAL A 304 8.87 3.03 8.10
N GLY A 305 10.17 3.21 7.90
CA GLY A 305 10.74 4.46 7.42
C GLY A 305 11.79 4.17 6.36
N GLU A 306 12.78 3.37 6.74
CA GLU A 306 13.77 2.70 5.88
C GLU A 306 13.31 1.31 5.49
#